data_AF-G7ZE45-F1
#
_entry.id   AF-G7ZE45-F1
#
_cell.length_a   1.000
_cell.length_b   1.000
_cell.length_c   1.000
_cell.angle_alpha   90.00
_cell.angle_beta   90.00
_cell.angle_gamma   90.00
#
_symmetry.space_group_name_H-M   'P 1'
#
loop_
_entity.id
_entity.type
_entity.pdbx_description
1 polymer ?
#
loop_
_entity_poly.entity_id
_entity_poly.type
_entity_poly.pdbx_seq_one_letter_code
_entity_poly.pdbx_strand_id
1 'polypeptide(L)'
;MEIFRTGEATVQYPFAPMPVCKDFRGKPEHRAEGCIACAACTVACPANAIGMETDTAAGNRIWSIDYGRCVFCGRCEESCPTGAIRLSDDFELAVGSKADLTRKAVFTLADCACCGKPFAPAKEVDYVARLLSQSARSAEEADRLRLTVSTCPACKRAQDVHHIAGMGIGRQMTKEPETTP
;
A
#
# COMPACT_ATOMS: atom_id res chain seq x y z
N MET A 1 -41.04 13.87 44.84
CA MET A 1 -39.89 13.51 43.99
C MET A 1 -40.22 12.16 43.39
N GLU A 2 -40.95 12.14 42.28
CA GLU A 2 -41.23 10.90 41.55
C GLU A 2 -39.98 10.52 40.77
N ILE A 3 -39.36 9.40 41.17
CA ILE A 3 -38.27 8.78 40.43
C ILE A 3 -38.95 8.05 39.27
N PHE A 4 -38.78 8.57 38.04
CA PHE A 4 -39.26 7.89 36.84
C PHE A 4 -38.67 6.47 36.81
N ARG A 5 -39.54 5.45 36.76
CA ARG A 5 -39.13 4.06 36.54
C ARG A 5 -38.69 3.89 35.09
N THR A 6 -37.54 4.42 34.75
CA THR A 6 -36.81 4.05 33.55
C THR A 6 -36.29 2.63 33.75
N GLY A 7 -36.42 1.74 32.76
CA GLY A 7 -35.94 0.35 32.87
C GLY A 7 -34.45 0.25 33.22
N GLU A 8 -33.94 -0.97 33.32
CA GLU A 8 -32.50 -1.19 33.59
C GLU A 8 -31.66 -0.66 32.41
N ALA A 9 -30.93 0.42 32.65
CA ALA A 9 -30.05 1.04 31.66
C ALA A 9 -28.67 0.35 31.55
N THR A 10 -28.29 -0.45 32.55
CA THR A 10 -26.98 -1.10 32.64
C THR A 10 -26.94 -2.40 31.84
N VAL A 11 -25.84 -2.62 31.11
CA VAL A 11 -25.53 -3.90 30.45
C VAL A 11 -24.62 -4.76 31.32
N GLN A 12 -24.61 -6.07 31.09
CA GLN A 12 -23.79 -7.04 31.83
C GLN A 12 -22.32 -7.08 31.36
N TYR A 13 -21.69 -5.92 31.10
CA TYR A 13 -20.27 -5.86 30.75
C TYR A 13 -19.41 -6.11 32.00
N PRO A 14 -18.35 -6.94 31.94
CA PRO A 14 -17.75 -7.61 30.78
C PRO A 14 -18.25 -9.06 30.52
N PHE A 15 -19.25 -9.54 31.27
CA PHE A 15 -19.75 -10.92 31.15
C PHE A 15 -20.60 -11.18 29.90
N ALA A 16 -21.09 -10.12 29.26
CA ALA A 16 -21.72 -10.11 27.94
C ALA A 16 -21.05 -9.04 27.06
N PRO A 17 -20.83 -9.31 25.75
CA PRO A 17 -20.19 -8.36 24.85
C PRO A 17 -21.07 -7.13 24.62
N MET A 18 -20.43 -5.97 24.45
CA MET A 18 -21.14 -4.75 24.07
C MET A 18 -21.54 -4.84 22.59
N PRO A 19 -22.84 -4.78 22.24
CA PRO A 19 -23.25 -4.72 20.84
C PRO A 19 -22.75 -3.43 20.20
N VAL A 20 -22.01 -3.56 19.10
CA VAL A 20 -21.61 -2.44 18.24
C VAL A 20 -22.49 -2.37 16.99
N CYS A 21 -22.46 -1.23 16.29
CA CYS A 21 -23.15 -1.11 15.02
C CYS A 21 -22.43 -1.92 13.93
N LYS A 22 -23.16 -2.27 12.85
CA LYS A 22 -22.64 -3.11 11.76
C LYS A 22 -21.36 -2.56 11.09
N ASP A 23 -21.24 -1.24 11.00
CA ASP A 23 -20.12 -0.56 10.33
C ASP A 23 -19.23 0.16 11.36
N PHE A 24 -19.05 -0.46 12.53
CA PHE A 24 -18.25 0.08 13.60
C PHE A 24 -16.78 0.21 13.18
N ARG A 25 -16.16 1.31 13.59
CA ARG A 25 -14.77 1.62 13.25
C ARG A 25 -13.86 1.33 14.43
N GLY A 26 -13.66 0.05 14.70
CA GLY A 26 -12.73 -0.43 15.71
C GLY A 26 -11.31 -0.58 15.16
N LYS A 27 -10.59 -1.59 15.62
CA LYS A 27 -9.19 -1.83 15.27
C LYS A 27 -9.02 -2.06 13.78
N PRO A 28 -8.08 -1.35 13.12
CA PRO A 28 -7.63 -1.71 11.78
C PRO A 28 -6.91 -3.07 11.78
N GLU A 29 -7.49 -4.04 11.10
CA GLU A 29 -6.93 -5.36 10.86
C GLU A 29 -6.28 -5.43 9.49
N HIS A 30 -4.98 -5.69 9.44
CA HIS A 30 -4.21 -5.85 8.22
C HIS A 30 -3.90 -7.33 7.96
N ARG A 31 -4.30 -7.82 6.78
CA ARG A 31 -4.05 -9.18 6.27
C ARG A 31 -2.92 -9.14 5.25
N ALA A 32 -1.74 -9.61 5.64
CA ALA A 32 -0.54 -9.54 4.81
C ALA A 32 -0.65 -10.37 3.52
N GLU A 33 -1.51 -11.39 3.50
CA GLU A 33 -1.75 -12.28 2.36
C GLU A 33 -2.29 -11.50 1.17
N GLY A 34 -3.31 -10.65 1.39
CA GLY A 34 -3.95 -9.82 0.36
C GLY A 34 -3.29 -8.46 0.13
N CYS A 35 -2.35 -8.04 0.98
CA CYS A 35 -1.66 -6.77 0.83
C CYS A 35 -0.60 -6.84 -0.28
N ILE A 36 -0.62 -5.87 -1.19
CA ILE A 36 0.37 -5.72 -2.27
C ILE A 36 1.46 -4.69 -1.96
N ALA A 37 1.46 -4.10 -0.75
CA ALA A 37 2.43 -3.10 -0.31
C ALA A 37 2.52 -1.82 -1.18
N CYS A 38 1.41 -1.40 -1.80
CA CYS A 38 1.33 -0.24 -2.70
C CYS A 38 1.34 1.15 -2.01
N ALA A 39 1.41 1.21 -0.68
CA ALA A 39 1.38 2.45 0.11
C ALA A 39 0.10 3.31 0.05
N ALA A 40 -0.97 2.90 -0.64
CA ALA A 40 -2.19 3.70 -0.75
C ALA A 40 -2.78 4.11 0.62
N CYS A 41 -2.83 3.17 1.56
CA CYS A 41 -3.31 3.42 2.92
C CYS A 41 -2.39 4.35 3.73
N THR A 42 -1.08 4.36 3.46
CA THR A 42 -0.12 5.29 4.07
C THR A 42 -0.43 6.71 3.63
N VAL A 43 -0.61 6.93 2.33
CA VAL A 43 -0.94 8.26 1.77
C VAL A 43 -2.31 8.74 2.24
N ALA A 44 -3.27 7.84 2.40
CA ALA A 44 -4.62 8.18 2.85
C ALA A 44 -4.73 8.47 4.37
N CYS A 45 -3.71 8.15 5.17
CA CYS A 45 -3.79 8.23 6.63
C CYS A 45 -3.60 9.68 7.12
N PRO A 46 -4.62 10.34 7.69
CA PRO A 46 -4.52 11.75 8.09
C PRO A 46 -3.60 11.95 9.31
N ALA A 47 -3.46 10.94 10.16
CA ALA A 47 -2.64 10.99 11.37
C ALA A 47 -1.21 10.48 11.16
N ASN A 48 -0.84 10.06 9.93
CA ASN A 48 0.43 9.39 9.65
C ASN A 48 0.71 8.22 10.61
N ALA A 49 -0.34 7.47 10.97
CA ALA A 49 -0.26 6.30 11.85
C ALA A 49 0.25 5.06 11.12
N ILE A 50 0.16 5.03 9.79
CA ILE A 50 0.64 3.93 8.94
C ILE A 50 1.93 4.37 8.27
N GLY A 51 2.97 3.54 8.35
CA GLY A 51 4.28 3.76 7.74
C GLY A 51 4.59 2.75 6.64
N MET A 52 5.45 3.14 5.71
CA MET A 52 5.99 2.24 4.69
C MET A 52 7.44 2.59 4.38
N GLU A 53 8.34 1.65 4.64
CA GLU A 53 9.79 1.81 4.47
C GLU A 53 10.30 0.78 3.48
N THR A 54 11.17 1.18 2.55
CA THR A 54 11.76 0.27 1.56
C THR A 54 13.27 0.20 1.77
N ASP A 55 13.77 -1.02 1.98
CA ASP A 55 15.19 -1.32 2.05
C ASP A 55 15.58 -2.15 0.82
N THR A 56 16.19 -1.48 -0.16
CA THR A 56 16.66 -2.12 -1.38
C THR A 56 17.89 -3.01 -1.16
N ALA A 57 18.65 -2.81 -0.09
CA ALA A 57 19.81 -3.65 0.22
C ALA A 57 19.37 -4.98 0.84
N ALA A 58 18.38 -4.92 1.74
CA ALA A 58 17.77 -6.12 2.31
C ALA A 58 16.77 -6.80 1.34
N GLY A 59 16.28 -6.10 0.31
CA GLY A 59 15.28 -6.61 -0.63
C GLY A 59 13.86 -6.58 -0.08
N ASN A 60 13.60 -5.72 0.91
CA ASN A 60 12.41 -5.76 1.74
C ASN A 60 11.64 -4.44 1.70
N ARG A 61 10.33 -4.51 1.88
CA ARG A 61 9.47 -3.37 2.18
C ARG A 61 8.66 -3.66 3.42
N ILE A 62 8.69 -2.75 4.38
CA ILE A 62 8.08 -2.92 5.69
C ILE A 62 6.89 -1.98 5.80
N TRP A 63 5.70 -2.55 5.98
CA TRP A 63 4.49 -1.83 6.36
C TRP A 63 4.39 -1.82 7.89
N SER A 64 3.96 -0.70 8.47
CA SER A 64 3.74 -0.59 9.91
C SER A 64 2.49 0.23 10.23
N ILE A 65 1.90 -0.02 11.40
CA ILE A 65 0.84 0.81 11.98
C ILE A 65 1.10 1.04 13.47
N ASP A 66 0.89 2.26 13.93
CA ASP A 66 0.89 2.68 15.34
C ASP A 66 -0.56 3.01 15.76
N TYR A 67 -1.17 2.10 16.52
CA TYR A 67 -2.53 2.27 17.05
C TYR A 67 -2.64 3.42 18.04
N GLY A 68 -1.54 3.85 18.67
CA GLY A 68 -1.51 5.02 19.54
C GLY A 68 -1.61 6.36 18.80
N ARG A 69 -1.33 6.37 17.49
CA ARG A 69 -1.52 7.54 16.61
C ARG A 69 -2.80 7.46 15.78
N CYS A 70 -3.36 6.27 15.64
CA CYS A 70 -4.52 6.04 14.79
C CYS A 70 -5.74 6.79 15.34
N VAL A 71 -6.45 7.51 14.47
CA VAL A 71 -7.70 8.20 14.79
C VAL A 71 -8.95 7.41 14.35
N PHE A 72 -8.77 6.13 13.98
CA PHE A 72 -9.84 5.19 13.62
C PHE A 72 -10.82 5.71 12.54
N CYS A 73 -10.33 6.52 11.61
CA CYS A 73 -11.18 7.22 10.64
C CYS A 73 -11.70 6.36 9.47
N GLY A 74 -11.18 5.15 9.23
CA GLY A 74 -11.62 4.27 8.13
C GLY A 74 -10.97 4.50 6.76
N ARG A 75 -10.25 5.61 6.54
CA ARG A 75 -9.67 5.95 5.22
C ARG A 75 -8.71 4.89 4.65
N CYS A 76 -8.02 4.14 5.51
CA CYS A 76 -7.14 3.07 5.07
C CYS A 76 -7.89 1.89 4.43
N GLU A 77 -9.10 1.58 4.93
CA GLU A 77 -9.97 0.55 4.36
C GLU A 77 -10.52 0.99 3.00
N GLU A 78 -11.03 2.22 2.92
CA GLU A 78 -11.59 2.78 1.68
C GLU A 78 -10.54 2.89 0.55
N SER A 79 -9.29 3.20 0.89
CA SER A 79 -8.20 3.38 -0.08
C SER A 79 -7.52 2.08 -0.49
N CYS A 80 -7.78 0.95 0.18
CA CYS A 80 -7.10 -0.30 -0.09
C CYS A 80 -7.68 -0.99 -1.34
N PRO A 81 -6.93 -1.10 -2.45
CA PRO A 81 -7.48 -1.66 -3.70
C PRO A 81 -7.79 -3.16 -3.58
N THR A 82 -7.14 -3.87 -2.66
CA THR A 82 -7.34 -5.31 -2.44
C THR A 82 -8.18 -5.62 -1.21
N GLY A 83 -8.61 -4.61 -0.45
CA GLY A 83 -9.31 -4.80 0.82
C GLY A 83 -8.49 -5.51 1.90
N ALA A 84 -7.16 -5.43 1.83
CA ALA A 84 -6.23 -6.08 2.75
C ALA A 84 -6.19 -5.47 4.16
N ILE A 85 -6.68 -4.24 4.32
CA ILE A 85 -6.87 -3.62 5.63
C ILE A 85 -8.35 -3.27 5.79
N ARG A 86 -8.94 -3.63 6.92
CA ARG A 86 -10.35 -3.37 7.26
C ARG A 86 -10.51 -2.96 8.70
N LEU A 87 -11.57 -2.22 9.00
CA LEU A 87 -11.92 -1.87 10.37
C LEU A 87 -12.73 -3.04 10.95
N SER A 88 -12.37 -3.48 12.14
CA SER A 88 -13.06 -4.56 12.85
C SER A 88 -13.97 -4.00 13.94
N ASP A 89 -14.72 -4.89 14.57
CA ASP A 89 -15.55 -4.60 15.73
C ASP A 89 -14.76 -4.57 17.06
N ASP A 90 -13.45 -4.87 17.02
CA ASP A 90 -12.58 -4.88 18.20
C ASP A 90 -12.25 -3.45 18.65
N PHE A 91 -12.65 -3.07 19.87
CA PHE A 91 -12.32 -1.78 20.49
C PHE A 91 -11.53 -1.92 21.79
N GLU A 92 -11.30 -3.14 22.28
CA GLU A 92 -10.68 -3.41 23.58
C GLU A 92 -9.15 -3.44 23.46
N LEU A 93 -8.57 -2.32 23.01
CA LEU A 93 -7.16 -2.22 22.62
C LEU A 93 -6.20 -1.81 23.75
N ALA A 94 -6.64 -1.90 25.00
CA ALA A 94 -5.82 -1.55 26.15
C ALA A 94 -4.63 -2.51 26.27
N VAL A 95 -3.41 -1.96 26.39
CA VAL A 95 -2.16 -2.73 26.52
C VAL A 95 -1.31 -2.19 27.66
N GLY A 96 -0.43 -3.04 28.21
CA GLY A 96 0.46 -2.67 29.31
C GLY A 96 1.72 -1.90 28.86
N SER A 97 2.07 -1.96 27.57
CA SER A 97 3.25 -1.28 27.03
C SER A 97 2.94 -0.59 25.71
N LYS A 98 3.65 0.51 25.42
CA LYS A 98 3.50 1.25 24.16
C LYS A 98 3.92 0.43 22.93
N ALA A 99 4.86 -0.51 23.09
CA ALA A 99 5.34 -1.34 21.98
C ALA A 99 4.23 -2.22 21.39
N ASP A 100 3.29 -2.65 22.23
CA ASP A 100 2.17 -3.51 21.86
C ASP A 100 1.10 -2.79 21.01
N LEU A 101 1.17 -1.46 20.90
CA LEU A 101 0.35 -0.65 20.01
C LEU A 101 0.87 -0.63 18.57
N THR A 102 1.98 -1.30 18.28
CA THR A 102 2.58 -1.30 16.94
C THR A 102 2.47 -2.66 16.27
N ARG A 103 2.15 -2.67 14.98
CA ARG A 103 2.22 -3.88 14.15
C ARG A 103 3.03 -3.63 12.89
N LYS A 104 3.66 -4.69 12.38
CA LYS A 104 4.50 -4.65 11.18
C LYS A 104 4.21 -5.84 10.28
N ALA A 105 4.39 -5.66 8.97
CA ALA A 105 4.37 -6.71 7.96
C ALA A 105 5.52 -6.48 6.97
N VAL A 106 6.18 -7.55 6.55
CA VAL A 106 7.35 -7.50 5.65
C VAL A 106 6.97 -8.09 4.30
N PHE A 107 7.38 -7.43 3.23
CA PHE A 107 7.13 -7.82 1.85
C PHE A 107 8.44 -7.87 1.07
N THR A 108 8.59 -8.84 0.19
CA THR A 108 9.76 -8.99 -0.68
C THR A 108 9.65 -8.09 -1.90
N LEU A 109 10.77 -7.53 -2.35
CA LEU A 109 10.88 -6.78 -3.59
C LEU A 109 11.07 -7.73 -4.78
N ALA A 110 10.50 -7.35 -5.92
CA ALA A 110 10.78 -7.95 -7.22
C ALA A 110 12.02 -7.31 -7.85
N ASP A 111 12.79 -8.14 -8.52
CA ASP A 111 13.97 -7.75 -9.27
C ASP A 111 13.61 -7.40 -10.71
N CYS A 112 14.31 -6.40 -11.26
CA CYS A 112 14.14 -5.98 -12.62
C CYS A 112 14.57 -7.07 -13.60
N ALA A 113 13.70 -7.47 -14.52
CA ALA A 113 14.03 -8.45 -15.57
C ALA A 113 15.20 -8.03 -16.48
N CYS A 114 15.52 -6.73 -16.56
CA CYS A 114 16.60 -6.20 -17.39
C CYS A 114 17.95 -6.06 -16.66
N CYS A 115 17.97 -5.62 -15.39
CA CYS A 115 19.21 -5.30 -14.68
C CYS A 115 19.39 -6.01 -13.33
N GLY A 116 18.42 -6.83 -12.92
CA GLY A 116 18.46 -7.61 -11.68
C GLY A 116 18.35 -6.80 -10.39
N LYS A 117 18.18 -5.47 -10.45
CA LYS A 117 18.03 -4.63 -9.24
C LYS A 117 16.61 -4.70 -8.67
N PRO A 118 16.44 -4.76 -7.34
CA PRO A 118 15.13 -4.68 -6.71
C PRO A 118 14.52 -3.30 -6.92
N PHE A 119 13.23 -3.22 -7.25
CA PHE A 119 12.61 -1.94 -7.61
C PHE A 119 11.18 -1.71 -7.10
N ALA A 120 10.39 -2.75 -6.88
CA ALA A 120 9.00 -2.65 -6.44
C ALA A 120 8.59 -3.89 -5.64
N PRO A 121 7.51 -3.87 -4.85
CA PRO A 121 7.01 -5.06 -4.16
C PRO A 121 6.65 -6.17 -5.14
N ALA A 122 7.09 -7.40 -4.88
CA ALA A 122 6.82 -8.54 -5.76
C ALA A 122 5.31 -8.75 -5.98
N LYS A 123 4.52 -8.64 -4.90
CA LYS A 123 3.05 -8.74 -4.97
C LYS A 123 2.40 -7.66 -5.81
N GLU A 124 2.95 -6.45 -5.84
CA GLU A 124 2.44 -5.35 -6.67
C GLU A 124 2.71 -5.62 -8.14
N VAL A 125 3.94 -6.03 -8.48
CA VAL A 125 4.34 -6.41 -9.84
C VAL A 125 3.44 -7.54 -10.35
N ASP A 126 3.22 -8.58 -9.54
CA ASP A 126 2.34 -9.70 -9.88
C ASP A 126 0.89 -9.27 -10.08
N TYR A 127 0.38 -8.40 -9.20
CA TYR A 127 -0.99 -7.89 -9.26
C TYR A 127 -1.23 -7.11 -10.56
N VAL A 128 -0.35 -6.18 -10.89
CA VAL A 128 -0.44 -5.38 -12.11
C VAL A 128 -0.25 -6.26 -13.35
N ALA A 129 0.69 -7.21 -13.34
CA ALA A 129 0.90 -8.15 -14.43
C ALA A 129 -0.36 -8.98 -14.72
N ARG A 130 -1.07 -9.45 -13.68
CA ARG A 130 -2.35 -10.17 -13.81
C ARG A 130 -3.44 -9.29 -14.41
N LEU A 131 -3.60 -8.07 -13.92
CA LEU A 131 -4.60 -7.13 -14.44
C LEU A 131 -4.36 -6.81 -15.92
N LEU A 132 -3.12 -6.52 -16.31
CA LEU A 132 -2.80 -6.24 -17.71
C LEU A 132 -2.99 -7.46 -18.59
N SER A 133 -2.64 -8.66 -18.10
CA SER A 133 -2.86 -9.91 -18.84
C SER A 133 -4.35 -10.16 -19.10
N GLN A 134 -5.25 -9.76 -18.20
CA GLN A 134 -6.71 -9.88 -18.42
C GLN A 134 -7.22 -8.96 -19.53
N SER A 135 -6.55 -7.84 -19.77
CA SER A 135 -6.88 -6.90 -20.84
C SER A 135 -6.17 -7.19 -22.17
N ALA A 136 -5.25 -8.15 -22.21
CA ALA A 136 -4.49 -8.49 -23.40
C ALA A 136 -5.37 -9.18 -24.45
N ARG A 137 -5.17 -8.85 -25.73
CA ARG A 137 -5.93 -9.43 -26.86
C ARG A 137 -5.30 -10.70 -27.41
N SER A 138 -4.04 -10.97 -27.05
CA SER A 138 -3.30 -12.17 -27.45
C SER A 138 -2.30 -12.58 -26.37
N ALA A 139 -1.81 -13.82 -26.45
CA ALA A 139 -0.77 -14.33 -25.56
C ALA A 139 0.55 -13.53 -25.70
N GLU A 140 0.93 -13.16 -26.92
CA GLU A 140 2.12 -12.34 -27.18
C GLU A 140 2.01 -10.94 -26.56
N GLU A 141 0.82 -10.33 -26.60
CA GLU A 141 0.57 -9.04 -25.95
C GLU A 141 0.66 -9.18 -24.43
N ALA A 142 0.12 -10.26 -23.85
CA ALA A 142 0.22 -10.54 -22.42
C ALA A 142 1.69 -10.69 -21.96
N ASP A 143 2.51 -11.39 -22.73
CA ASP A 143 3.93 -11.59 -22.39
C ASP A 143 4.73 -10.29 -22.48
N ARG A 144 4.45 -9.44 -23.49
CA ARG A 144 5.04 -8.09 -23.58
C ARG A 144 4.64 -7.19 -22.41
N LEU A 145 3.37 -7.23 -21.99
CA LEU A 145 2.88 -6.47 -20.85
C LEU A 145 3.53 -6.93 -19.55
N ARG A 146 3.66 -8.25 -19.34
CA ARG A 146 4.38 -8.82 -18.18
C ARG A 146 5.82 -8.34 -18.11
N LEU A 147 6.55 -8.43 -19.22
CA LEU A 147 7.94 -7.95 -19.30
C LEU A 147 8.05 -6.45 -19.00
N THR A 148 7.07 -5.68 -19.47
CA THR A 148 6.98 -4.25 -19.18
C THR A 148 6.80 -4.04 -17.67
N VAL A 149 5.85 -4.70 -17.00
CA VAL A 149 5.61 -4.52 -15.56
C VAL A 149 6.81 -4.97 -14.71
N SER A 150 7.50 -6.05 -15.09
CA SER A 150 8.68 -6.57 -14.40
C SER A 150 9.97 -5.78 -14.65
N THR A 151 9.93 -4.68 -15.40
CA THR A 151 11.10 -3.84 -15.69
C THR A 151 11.06 -2.55 -14.88
N CYS A 152 12.18 -2.21 -14.24
CA CYS A 152 12.26 -1.02 -13.39
C CYS A 152 12.18 0.29 -14.17
N PRO A 153 11.79 1.41 -13.54
CA PRO A 153 11.65 2.71 -14.22
C PRO A 153 12.92 3.23 -14.89
N ALA A 154 14.11 2.88 -14.37
CA ALA A 154 15.38 3.28 -14.99
C ALA A 154 15.61 2.54 -16.31
N CYS A 155 15.42 1.21 -16.33
CA CYS A 155 15.56 0.40 -17.53
C CYS A 155 14.50 0.73 -18.59
N LYS A 156 13.25 0.98 -18.17
CA LYS A 156 12.17 1.46 -19.06
C LYS A 156 12.59 2.74 -19.79
N ARG A 157 13.01 3.76 -19.04
CA ARG A 157 13.47 5.03 -19.61
C ARG A 157 14.65 4.86 -20.56
N ALA A 158 15.61 3.99 -20.24
CA ALA A 158 16.75 3.73 -21.11
C ALA A 158 16.32 3.07 -22.44
N GLN A 159 15.42 2.08 -22.37
CA GLN A 159 14.87 1.42 -23.56
C GLN A 159 14.04 2.37 -24.44
N ASP A 160 13.23 3.24 -23.81
CA ASP A 160 12.47 4.27 -24.52
C ASP A 160 13.40 5.25 -25.26
N VAL A 161 14.52 5.64 -24.63
CA VAL A 161 15.54 6.48 -25.29
C VAL A 161 16.16 5.77 -26.49
N HIS A 162 16.44 4.46 -26.41
CA HIS A 162 16.94 3.70 -27.56
C HIS A 162 15.88 3.60 -28.68
N HIS A 163 14.61 3.49 -28.33
CA HIS A 163 13.51 3.48 -29.28
C HIS A 163 13.33 4.85 -29.97
N ILE A 164 13.37 5.94 -29.22
CA ILE A 164 13.32 7.32 -29.73
C ILE A 164 14.56 7.66 -30.57
N ALA A 165 15.74 7.25 -30.13
CA ALA A 165 16.99 7.44 -30.87
C ALA A 165 16.96 6.68 -32.21
N GLY A 166 16.32 5.50 -32.26
CA GLY A 166 16.06 4.74 -33.48
C GLY A 166 14.98 5.36 -34.39
N MET A 167 14.09 6.21 -33.86
CA MET A 167 13.06 6.93 -34.61
C MET A 167 13.55 8.24 -35.26
N GLY A 168 14.84 8.58 -35.13
CA GLY A 168 15.43 9.71 -35.84
C GLY A 168 14.86 11.08 -35.44
N ILE A 169 14.23 11.22 -34.27
CA ILE A 169 13.79 12.52 -33.73
C ILE A 169 14.97 13.16 -32.97
N GLY A 170 16.10 13.28 -33.67
CA GLY A 170 17.19 14.16 -33.28
C GLY A 170 16.95 15.53 -33.90
N ARG A 171 16.15 16.39 -33.25
CA ARG A 171 16.05 17.79 -33.65
C ARG A 171 16.30 18.72 -32.47
N GLN A 172 17.56 19.16 -32.41
CA GLN A 172 18.03 20.47 -31.98
C GLN A 172 17.89 20.83 -30.49
N MET A 173 18.87 20.39 -29.69
CA MET A 173 19.48 21.28 -28.71
C MET A 173 20.89 21.62 -29.21
N THR A 174 20.99 22.59 -30.12
CA THR A 174 22.27 23.25 -30.39
C THR A 174 22.70 23.93 -29.10
N LYS A 175 23.80 23.44 -28.52
CA LYS A 175 24.58 24.20 -27.53
C LYS A 175 24.92 25.55 -28.17
N GLU A 176 24.45 26.64 -27.57
CA GLU A 176 25.08 27.94 -27.79
C GLU A 176 26.49 27.89 -27.17
N PRO A 177 27.50 28.46 -27.84
CA PRO A 177 28.87 28.46 -27.35
C PRO A 177 29.00 29.43 -26.16
N GLU A 178 29.68 28.98 -25.12
CA GLU A 178 30.17 29.83 -24.03
C GLU A 178 30.97 31.00 -24.61
N THR A 179 30.45 32.22 -24.46
CA THR A 179 31.22 33.45 -24.61
C THR A 179 31.24 34.18 -23.27
N THR A 180 32.32 33.94 -22.53
CA THR A 180 32.78 34.78 -21.42
C THR A 180 33.17 36.16 -21.95
N PRO A 181 32.87 37.23 -21.21
CA PRO A 181 33.94 38.11 -20.75
C PRO A 181 34.05 38.17 -19.22
#